data_AF-A0A817P591-F1
#
_entry.id   AF-A0A817P591-F1
#
_cell.length_a   1.000
_cell.length_b   1.000
_cell.length_c   1.000
_cell.angle_alpha   90.00
_cell.angle_beta   90.00
_cell.angle_gamma   90.00
#
_symmetry.space_group_name_H-M   'P 1'
#
loop_
_entity.id
_entity.type
_entity.pdbx_description
1 polymer ?
#
loop_
_entity_poly.entity_id
_entity_poly.type
_entity_poly.pdbx_seq_one_letter_code
_entity_poly.pdbx_strand_id
1 'polypeptide(L)'
;MLSNKSRDRPDDDYDRDLHSSKRDYPLLVRKVLKSLWFVTSHTNQIRRYRLKSFGRSATEHKFVKNEGEQTTVADYFNDKWNIRLRHPHLPVVELFNPAIKNQSCFLPMELVTVDEWQRSLKPLTTDQQAKVTKKTVVRPGERYGMIRRVADERGFNNDSYLSKFGITVDVNEMVMLRARILPPPEIKYKSAHGDQREVVERVQIGKWWLNNRFNKAREIRAWAVILVSQREPDNRQIRLARDFASKIPQAMSKYGIRFNSSPIEKSDAAVPQTILARMNELKMHGCEVIIYILNQVGDDIYHAIKFFGNVKIGKTYFSY
;
A
#
# COMPACT_ATOMS: atom_id res chain seq x y z
N MET A 1 -11.92 49.41 14.03
CA MET A 1 -10.80 48.63 14.60
C MET A 1 -11.07 47.16 14.29
N LEU A 2 -10.71 46.66 13.10
CA LEU A 2 -9.43 46.01 12.76
C LEU A 2 -9.06 44.84 13.70
N SER A 3 -9.25 43.60 13.21
CA SER A 3 -8.22 42.53 13.11
C SER A 3 -8.92 41.18 12.87
N ASN A 4 -9.11 40.74 11.61
CA ASN A 4 -8.25 39.89 10.76
C ASN A 4 -8.18 38.37 11.12
N LYS A 5 -8.81 37.60 10.22
CA LYS A 5 -8.36 36.37 9.53
C LYS A 5 -7.90 35.14 10.34
N SER A 6 -8.67 34.07 10.19
CA SER A 6 -8.16 32.75 9.77
C SER A 6 -9.19 32.05 8.88
N ARG A 7 -8.98 32.13 7.56
CA ARG A 7 -9.61 31.25 6.57
C ARG A 7 -8.79 29.97 6.53
N ASP A 8 -9.43 28.85 6.85
CA ASP A 8 -8.91 27.52 6.59
C ASP A 8 -8.51 27.39 5.11
N ARG A 9 -7.23 27.07 4.89
CA ARG A 9 -6.73 26.63 3.58
C ARG A 9 -6.99 25.12 3.46
N PRO A 10 -7.36 24.60 2.28
CA PRO A 10 -7.30 23.18 2.02
C PRO A 10 -5.82 22.72 1.99
N ASP A 11 -5.56 21.55 2.56
CA ASP A 11 -4.27 20.87 2.64
C ASP A 11 -3.57 20.72 1.26
N ASP A 12 -2.56 21.56 1.02
CA ASP A 12 -1.57 21.42 -0.06
C ASP A 12 -0.53 20.33 0.31
N ASP A 13 -0.96 19.08 0.49
CA ASP A 13 -0.04 17.94 0.76
C ASP A 13 -0.03 16.90 -0.39
N TYR A 14 -0.56 17.26 -1.55
CA TYR A 14 -0.53 16.43 -2.77
C TYR A 14 0.79 16.53 -3.57
N ASP A 15 1.69 17.44 -3.22
CA ASP A 15 2.87 17.76 -4.04
C ASP A 15 4.17 17.05 -3.61
N ARG A 16 4.18 16.31 -2.51
CA ARG A 16 5.43 15.71 -1.97
C ARG A 16 5.88 14.42 -2.65
N ASP A 17 5.03 13.77 -3.44
CA ASP A 17 5.34 12.51 -4.13
C ASP A 17 5.86 12.68 -5.58
N LEU A 18 6.04 13.92 -6.06
CA LEU A 18 6.44 14.21 -7.44
C LEU A 18 7.94 14.04 -7.77
N HIS A 19 8.75 13.55 -6.84
CA HIS A 19 10.20 13.42 -7.04
C HIS A 19 10.71 12.02 -7.44
N SER A 20 9.79 11.08 -7.72
CA SER A 20 10.13 9.85 -8.44
C SER A 20 10.31 10.14 -9.94
N SER A 21 11.54 10.03 -10.44
CA SER A 21 11.98 10.06 -11.85
C SER A 21 10.91 10.43 -12.89
N LYS A 22 11.00 11.65 -13.47
CA LYS A 22 10.16 12.18 -14.57
C LYS A 22 10.02 11.27 -15.80
N ARG A 23 10.77 10.15 -15.90
CA ARG A 23 10.71 9.19 -17.02
C ARG A 23 9.62 8.12 -16.88
N ASP A 24 9.18 7.77 -15.67
CA ASP A 24 8.24 6.64 -15.46
C ASP A 24 6.76 7.04 -15.32
N TYR A 25 6.51 8.31 -15.00
CA TYR A 25 5.17 8.85 -14.78
C TYR A 25 4.22 8.63 -15.99
N PRO A 26 4.64 8.86 -17.25
CA PRO A 26 3.78 8.64 -18.41
C PRO A 26 3.40 7.16 -18.62
N LEU A 27 4.30 6.24 -18.29
CA LEU A 27 4.08 4.79 -18.44
C LEU A 27 3.13 4.27 -17.37
N LEU A 28 3.29 4.72 -16.12
CA LEU A 28 2.44 4.34 -15.01
C LEU A 28 1.01 4.86 -15.21
N VAL A 29 0.85 6.13 -15.56
CA VAL A 29 -0.45 6.75 -15.86
C VAL A 29 -1.12 6.01 -17.03
N ARG A 30 -0.38 5.71 -18.10
CA ARG A 30 -0.93 4.97 -19.24
C ARG A 30 -1.36 3.54 -18.88
N LYS A 31 -0.61 2.83 -18.03
CA LYS A 31 -1.01 1.50 -17.53
C LYS A 31 -2.24 1.54 -16.63
N VAL A 32 -2.42 2.60 -15.84
CA VAL A 32 -3.61 2.81 -15.00
C VAL A 32 -4.82 3.12 -15.86
N LEU A 33 -4.74 4.15 -16.70
CA LEU A 33 -5.86 4.61 -17.50
C LEU A 33 -6.34 3.56 -18.51
N LYS A 34 -5.44 2.78 -19.12
CA LYS A 34 -5.84 1.67 -20.03
C LYS A 34 -6.73 0.61 -19.38
N SER A 35 -6.65 0.45 -18.05
CA SER A 35 -7.46 -0.53 -17.31
C SER A 35 -8.84 0.00 -16.87
N LEU A 36 -9.14 1.27 -17.12
CA LEU A 36 -10.40 1.91 -16.75
C LEU A 36 -11.37 1.99 -17.94
N TRP A 37 -12.65 2.07 -17.62
CA TRP A 37 -13.73 2.46 -18.51
C TRP A 37 -13.95 3.96 -18.41
N PHE A 38 -14.34 4.56 -19.53
CA PHE A 38 -14.61 5.98 -19.66
C PHE A 38 -15.99 6.20 -20.26
N VAL A 39 -16.63 7.29 -19.86
CA VAL A 39 -17.91 7.75 -20.40
C VAL A 39 -17.76 9.19 -20.88
N THR A 40 -18.66 9.58 -21.79
CA THR A 40 -18.61 10.88 -22.46
C THR A 40 -19.73 11.77 -21.98
N SER A 41 -19.44 13.04 -21.72
CA SER A 41 -20.42 14.01 -21.19
C SER A 41 -21.16 14.81 -22.26
N HIS A 42 -20.69 14.82 -23.51
CA HIS A 42 -21.23 15.66 -24.59
C HIS A 42 -22.51 15.10 -25.25
N THR A 43 -22.94 13.89 -24.90
CA THR A 43 -24.17 13.26 -25.41
C THR A 43 -25.06 12.75 -24.29
N ASN A 44 -26.38 12.76 -24.49
CA ASN A 44 -27.34 12.18 -23.54
C ASN A 44 -27.30 10.63 -23.47
N GLN A 45 -26.49 9.97 -24.32
CA GLN A 45 -26.30 8.52 -24.28
C GLN A 45 -25.04 8.17 -23.49
N ILE A 46 -25.18 7.36 -22.44
CA ILE A 46 -24.04 6.83 -21.70
C ILE A 46 -23.43 5.69 -22.50
N ARG A 47 -22.33 5.99 -23.19
CA ARG A 47 -21.53 5.00 -23.91
C ARG A 47 -20.22 4.77 -23.18
N ARG A 48 -19.86 3.50 -22.97
CA ARG A 48 -18.64 3.08 -22.29
C ARG A 48 -17.52 2.80 -23.29
N TYR A 49 -16.36 3.34 -23.00
CA TYR A 49 -15.17 3.22 -23.84
C TYR A 49 -13.95 2.79 -23.04
N ARG A 50 -12.97 2.20 -23.73
CA ARG A 50 -11.63 1.94 -23.22
C ARG A 50 -10.63 2.92 -23.85
N LEU A 51 -9.63 3.30 -23.08
CA LEU A 51 -8.53 4.13 -23.58
C LEU A 51 -7.57 3.30 -24.43
N LYS A 52 -7.34 3.73 -25.67
CA LYS A 52 -6.35 3.14 -26.58
C LYS A 52 -5.03 3.90 -26.53
N SER A 53 -5.09 5.21 -26.77
CA SER A 53 -3.91 6.07 -26.86
C SER A 53 -4.24 7.54 -26.60
N PHE A 54 -3.21 8.38 -26.62
CA PHE A 54 -3.34 9.84 -26.61
C PHE A 54 -2.85 10.38 -27.95
N GLY A 55 -3.59 11.34 -28.51
CA GLY A 55 -3.24 12.05 -29.74
C GLY A 55 -2.52 13.37 -29.48
N ARG A 56 -2.50 14.23 -30.50
CA ARG A 56 -2.04 15.63 -30.41
C ARG A 56 -3.08 16.50 -29.73
N SER A 57 -2.79 17.79 -29.55
CA SER A 57 -3.76 18.77 -29.03
C SER A 57 -5.06 18.78 -29.85
N ALA A 58 -6.18 19.17 -29.25
CA ALA A 58 -7.46 19.21 -29.96
C ALA A 58 -7.45 20.16 -31.17
N THR A 59 -6.63 21.21 -31.14
CA THR A 59 -6.40 22.14 -32.25
C THR A 59 -5.53 21.59 -33.37
N GLU A 60 -4.64 20.63 -33.09
CA GLU A 60 -3.73 20.06 -34.10
C GLU A 60 -4.21 18.70 -34.63
N HIS A 61 -4.99 17.98 -33.85
CA HIS A 61 -5.43 16.64 -34.20
C HIS A 61 -6.53 16.70 -35.25
N LYS A 62 -6.18 16.37 -36.49
CA LYS A 62 -7.10 16.33 -37.63
C LYS A 62 -7.65 14.93 -37.84
N PHE A 63 -8.91 14.85 -38.24
CA PHE A 63 -9.55 13.61 -38.70
C PHE A 63 -10.45 13.89 -39.89
N VAL A 64 -10.76 12.84 -40.66
CA VAL A 64 -11.63 12.94 -41.82
C VAL A 64 -13.08 12.76 -41.36
N LYS A 65 -13.92 13.77 -41.60
CA LYS A 65 -15.37 13.68 -41.39
C LYS A 65 -16.00 12.83 -42.52
N ASN A 66 -17.24 12.36 -42.33
CA ASN A 66 -17.98 11.52 -43.28
C ASN A 66 -18.05 12.06 -44.74
N GLU A 67 -17.77 13.35 -44.96
CA GLU A 67 -17.81 14.04 -46.26
C GLU A 67 -16.42 14.19 -46.92
N GLY A 68 -15.37 13.56 -46.37
CA GLY A 68 -14.01 13.64 -46.89
C GLY A 68 -13.23 14.89 -46.48
N GLU A 69 -13.90 15.86 -45.83
CA GLU A 69 -13.28 17.06 -45.29
C GLU A 69 -12.44 16.76 -44.04
N GLN A 70 -11.22 17.32 -43.99
CA GLN A 70 -10.38 17.28 -42.79
C GLN A 70 -10.75 18.44 -41.85
N THR A 71 -11.12 18.10 -40.62
CA THR A 71 -11.39 19.07 -39.56
C THR A 71 -10.57 18.73 -38.32
N THR A 72 -10.31 19.72 -37.47
CA THR A 72 -9.67 19.48 -36.18
C THR A 72 -10.70 18.99 -35.17
N VAL A 73 -10.26 18.31 -34.12
CA VAL A 73 -11.16 17.91 -33.03
C VAL A 73 -11.79 19.14 -32.37
N ALA A 74 -11.06 20.24 -32.21
CA ALA A 74 -11.59 21.48 -31.65
C ALA A 74 -12.70 22.08 -32.52
N ASP A 75 -12.45 22.22 -33.83
CA ASP A 75 -13.41 22.82 -34.77
C ASP A 75 -14.67 21.94 -34.88
N TYR A 76 -14.51 20.62 -35.00
CA TYR A 76 -15.65 19.70 -35.06
C TYR A 76 -16.57 19.79 -33.84
N PHE A 77 -16.01 19.90 -32.62
CA PHE A 77 -16.81 20.01 -31.41
C PHE A 77 -17.50 21.38 -31.28
N ASN A 78 -16.85 22.43 -31.76
CA ASN A 78 -17.45 23.75 -31.88
C ASN A 78 -18.62 23.74 -32.88
N ASP A 79 -18.43 23.17 -34.06
CA ASP A 79 -19.41 23.25 -35.14
C ASP A 79 -20.59 22.29 -34.93
N LYS A 80 -20.33 21.05 -34.51
CA LYS A 80 -21.38 20.03 -34.38
C LYS A 80 -22.16 20.12 -33.07
N TRP A 81 -21.49 20.46 -31.98
CA TRP A 81 -22.06 20.43 -30.63
C TRP A 81 -22.17 21.82 -30.00
N ASN A 82 -21.72 22.87 -30.66
CA ASN A 82 -21.62 24.23 -30.10
C ASN A 82 -20.80 24.26 -28.78
N ILE A 83 -19.77 23.41 -28.70
CA ILE A 83 -18.88 23.30 -27.54
C ILE A 83 -17.56 23.98 -27.86
N ARG A 84 -17.35 25.17 -27.28
CA ARG A 84 -16.03 25.81 -27.28
C ARG A 84 -15.17 25.19 -26.20
N LEU A 85 -14.13 24.46 -26.61
CA LEU A 85 -13.23 23.79 -25.67
C LEU A 85 -12.51 24.81 -24.76
N ARG A 86 -12.44 24.52 -23.46
CA ARG A 86 -11.72 25.37 -22.48
C ARG A 86 -10.22 25.11 -22.52
N HIS A 87 -9.84 23.87 -22.79
CA HIS A 87 -8.46 23.42 -22.80
C HIS A 87 -8.07 22.77 -24.15
N PRO A 88 -8.16 23.51 -25.27
CA PRO A 88 -7.90 22.95 -26.61
C PRO A 88 -6.45 22.50 -26.83
N HIS A 89 -5.51 23.02 -26.04
CA HIS A 89 -4.09 22.66 -26.07
C HIS A 89 -3.80 21.26 -25.49
N LEU A 90 -4.73 20.69 -24.72
CA LEU A 90 -4.57 19.37 -24.14
C LEU A 90 -4.69 18.26 -25.20
N PRO A 91 -3.98 17.13 -25.05
CA PRO A 91 -4.06 16.02 -25.99
C PRO A 91 -5.46 15.43 -26.07
N VAL A 92 -5.87 15.00 -27.26
CA VAL A 92 -7.10 14.21 -27.42
C VAL A 92 -6.89 12.78 -26.92
N VAL A 93 -7.96 12.14 -26.45
CA VAL A 93 -7.95 10.71 -26.12
C VAL A 93 -8.53 9.89 -27.26
N GLU A 94 -7.80 8.85 -27.66
CA GLU A 94 -8.32 7.83 -28.57
C GLU A 94 -9.05 6.78 -27.74
N LEU A 95 -10.37 6.73 -27.90
CA LEU A 95 -11.27 5.83 -27.20
C LEU A 95 -11.84 4.79 -28.19
N PHE A 96 -12.07 3.59 -27.71
CA PHE A 96 -12.74 2.55 -28.50
C PHE A 96 -13.76 1.80 -27.66
N ASN A 97 -14.81 1.31 -28.30
CA ASN A 97 -15.78 0.43 -27.64
C ASN A 97 -15.41 -1.02 -27.98
N PRO A 98 -15.04 -1.88 -27.02
CA PRO A 98 -14.69 -3.27 -27.28
C PRO A 98 -15.78 -4.10 -27.96
N ALA A 99 -17.06 -3.68 -27.84
CA ALA A 99 -18.18 -4.33 -28.52
C ALA A 99 -18.24 -3.99 -30.03
N ILE A 100 -17.58 -2.93 -30.48
CA ILE A 100 -17.59 -2.47 -31.87
C ILE A 100 -16.18 -2.60 -32.45
N LYS A 101 -15.99 -3.59 -33.34
CA LYS A 101 -14.68 -3.85 -33.94
C LYS A 101 -14.26 -2.71 -34.86
N ASN A 102 -12.96 -2.38 -34.82
CA ASN A 102 -12.29 -1.43 -35.71
C ASN A 102 -12.82 0.02 -35.68
N GLN A 103 -13.56 0.41 -34.64
CA GLN A 103 -14.00 1.80 -34.45
C GLN A 103 -13.31 2.43 -33.25
N SER A 104 -12.43 3.40 -33.52
CA SER A 104 -11.92 4.35 -32.53
C SER A 104 -12.60 5.71 -32.73
N CYS A 105 -12.78 6.48 -31.67
CA CYS A 105 -13.11 7.90 -31.73
C CYS A 105 -12.06 8.74 -30.99
N PHE A 106 -11.86 9.96 -31.47
CA PHE A 106 -11.00 10.95 -30.82
C PHE A 106 -11.86 11.95 -30.09
N LEU A 107 -11.62 12.11 -28.79
CA LEU A 107 -12.41 12.96 -27.93
C LEU A 107 -11.50 13.94 -27.15
N PRO A 108 -11.92 15.21 -26.97
CA PRO A 108 -11.25 16.12 -26.05
C PRO A 108 -11.24 15.53 -24.63
N MET A 109 -10.12 15.64 -23.91
CA MET A 109 -10.03 15.14 -22.53
C MET A 109 -11.08 15.77 -21.60
N GLU A 110 -11.47 17.02 -21.83
CA GLU A 110 -12.49 17.71 -21.03
C GLU A 110 -13.91 17.13 -21.17
N LEU A 111 -14.17 16.32 -22.21
CA LEU A 111 -15.47 15.69 -22.46
C LEU A 111 -15.50 14.21 -22.09
N VAL A 112 -14.45 13.71 -21.43
CA VAL A 112 -14.27 12.31 -21.07
C VAL A 112 -14.06 12.20 -19.56
N THR A 113 -14.86 11.34 -18.93
CA THR A 113 -14.77 11.06 -17.49
C THR A 113 -14.57 9.57 -17.25
N VAL A 114 -13.91 9.23 -16.14
CA VAL A 114 -13.79 7.82 -15.72
C VAL A 114 -15.17 7.36 -15.28
N ASP A 115 -15.63 6.22 -15.81
CA ASP A 115 -16.94 5.66 -15.45
C ASP A 115 -17.01 5.39 -13.94
N GLU A 116 -18.15 5.63 -13.33
CA GLU A 116 -18.31 5.46 -11.88
C GLU A 116 -18.36 3.97 -11.49
N TRP A 117 -18.17 3.70 -10.20
CA TRP A 117 -18.36 2.36 -9.61
C TRP A 117 -17.44 1.26 -10.17
N GLN A 118 -16.29 1.65 -10.72
CA GLN A 118 -15.29 0.70 -11.19
C GLN A 118 -14.42 0.17 -10.05
N ARG A 119 -14.40 -1.15 -9.87
CA ARG A 119 -13.51 -1.81 -8.92
C ARG A 119 -12.07 -1.78 -9.44
N SER A 120 -11.15 -1.23 -8.65
CA SER A 120 -9.70 -1.40 -8.89
C SER A 120 -9.27 -2.83 -8.52
N LEU A 121 -8.66 -3.53 -9.47
CA LEU A 121 -8.06 -4.85 -9.26
C LEU A 121 -6.54 -4.79 -9.05
N LYS A 122 -5.96 -3.58 -9.06
CA LYS A 122 -4.53 -3.40 -8.88
C LYS A 122 -4.17 -3.52 -7.40
N PRO A 123 -3.00 -4.11 -7.07
CA PRO A 123 -2.46 -4.03 -5.73
C PRO A 123 -2.39 -2.58 -5.26
N LEU A 124 -2.78 -2.34 -4.02
CA LEU A 124 -2.65 -1.04 -3.38
C LEU A 124 -1.17 -0.82 -3.00
N THR A 125 -0.71 0.44 -3.05
CA THR A 125 0.58 0.80 -2.44
C THR A 125 0.49 0.70 -0.91
N THR A 126 1.63 0.63 -0.23
CA THR A 126 1.70 0.55 1.25
C THR A 126 0.90 1.69 1.91
N ASP A 127 1.01 2.92 1.40
CA ASP A 127 0.24 4.07 1.91
C ASP A 127 -1.25 3.96 1.65
N GLN A 128 -1.63 3.49 0.46
CA GLN A 128 -3.04 3.24 0.13
C GLN A 128 -3.62 2.14 1.02
N GLN A 129 -2.86 1.07 1.27
CA GLN A 129 -3.26 -0.02 2.17
C GLN A 129 -3.40 0.46 3.61
N ALA A 130 -2.49 1.33 4.09
CA ALA A 130 -2.59 1.95 5.41
C ALA A 130 -3.86 2.81 5.53
N LYS A 131 -4.15 3.64 4.51
CA LYS A 131 -5.38 4.46 4.45
C LYS A 131 -6.64 3.59 4.45
N VAL A 132 -6.67 2.51 3.66
CA VAL A 132 -7.79 1.56 3.63
C VAL A 132 -7.95 0.88 4.99
N THR A 133 -6.87 0.37 5.58
CA THR A 133 -6.90 -0.28 6.90
C THR A 133 -7.44 0.66 7.97
N LYS A 134 -6.96 1.92 8.01
CA LYS A 134 -7.45 2.91 8.96
C LYS A 134 -8.95 3.20 8.81
N LYS A 135 -9.47 3.15 7.57
CA LYS A 135 -10.91 3.34 7.29
C LYS A 135 -11.76 2.10 7.56
N THR A 136 -11.20 0.89 7.42
CA THR A 136 -11.96 -0.37 7.55
C THR A 136 -11.91 -0.98 8.95
N VAL A 137 -10.91 -0.61 9.76
CA VAL A 137 -10.81 -0.99 11.17
C VAL A 137 -11.83 -0.19 11.98
N VAL A 138 -12.94 -0.84 12.30
CA VAL A 138 -14.02 -0.32 13.16
C VAL A 138 -14.23 -1.26 14.34
N ARG A 139 -14.64 -0.71 15.48
CA ARG A 139 -14.87 -1.51 16.69
C ARG A 139 -16.10 -2.41 16.52
N PRO A 140 -16.19 -3.56 17.21
CA PRO A 140 -17.32 -4.48 17.06
C PRO A 140 -18.69 -3.81 17.25
N GLY A 141 -18.86 -2.94 18.25
CA GLY A 141 -20.12 -2.23 18.48
C GLY A 141 -20.49 -1.26 17.35
N GLU A 142 -19.51 -0.53 16.81
CA GLU A 142 -19.73 0.35 15.65
C GLU A 142 -20.08 -0.47 14.41
N ARG A 143 -19.36 -1.57 14.17
CA ARG A 143 -19.63 -2.49 13.06
C ARG A 143 -21.04 -3.08 13.15
N TYR A 144 -21.48 -3.44 14.35
CA TYR A 144 -22.84 -3.91 14.60
C TYR A 144 -23.88 -2.87 14.18
N GLY A 145 -23.70 -1.60 14.60
CA GLY A 145 -24.57 -0.50 14.19
C GLY A 145 -24.55 -0.24 12.68
N MET A 146 -23.38 -0.33 12.03
CA MET A 146 -23.26 -0.20 10.57
C MET A 146 -24.04 -1.29 9.82
N ILE A 147 -23.94 -2.54 10.27
CA ILE A 147 -24.67 -3.66 9.66
C ILE A 147 -26.18 -3.47 9.81
N ARG A 148 -26.66 -3.11 11.01
CA ARG A 148 -28.07 -2.84 11.24
C ARG A 148 -28.58 -1.73 10.34
N ARG A 149 -27.88 -0.59 10.28
CA ARG A 149 -28.26 0.52 9.40
C ARG A 149 -28.37 0.09 7.94
N VAL A 150 -27.43 -0.71 7.43
CA VAL A 150 -27.50 -1.23 6.06
C VAL A 150 -28.69 -2.16 5.87
N ALA A 151 -29.03 -2.99 6.87
CA ALA A 151 -30.21 -3.85 6.81
C ALA A 151 -31.52 -3.04 6.77
N ASP A 152 -31.60 -1.98 7.58
CA ASP A 152 -32.74 -1.06 7.62
C ASP A 152 -32.89 -0.30 6.30
N GLU A 153 -31.80 0.29 5.79
CA GLU A 153 -31.76 1.01 4.51
C GLU A 153 -32.15 0.14 3.31
N ARG A 154 -31.86 -1.16 3.37
CA ARG A 154 -32.23 -2.11 2.30
C ARG A 154 -33.71 -2.45 2.30
N GLY A 155 -34.41 -2.29 3.42
CA GLY A 155 -35.85 -2.51 3.51
C GLY A 155 -36.28 -3.90 3.06
N PHE A 156 -35.56 -4.96 3.44
CA PHE A 156 -35.80 -6.34 2.96
C PHE A 156 -37.26 -6.79 3.11
N ASN A 157 -37.98 -6.33 4.14
CA ASN A 157 -39.39 -6.66 4.36
C ASN A 157 -40.35 -6.03 3.35
N ASN A 158 -39.90 -5.02 2.60
CA ASN A 158 -40.66 -4.35 1.54
C ASN A 158 -40.26 -4.84 0.14
N ASP A 159 -39.37 -5.84 0.03
CA ASP A 159 -38.91 -6.36 -1.25
C ASP A 159 -39.96 -7.29 -1.89
N SER A 160 -40.49 -6.87 -3.03
CA SER A 160 -41.55 -7.60 -3.76
C SER A 160 -41.12 -8.98 -4.28
N TYR A 161 -39.82 -9.19 -4.53
CA TYR A 161 -39.30 -10.49 -4.95
C TYR A 161 -39.23 -11.42 -3.73
N LEU A 162 -38.66 -10.97 -2.62
CA LEU A 162 -38.59 -11.78 -1.39
C LEU A 162 -39.96 -12.23 -0.92
N SER A 163 -40.94 -11.32 -0.95
CA SER A 163 -42.34 -11.65 -0.62
C SER A 163 -42.92 -12.74 -1.53
N LYS A 164 -42.68 -12.68 -2.85
CA LYS A 164 -43.13 -13.71 -3.81
C LYS A 164 -42.49 -15.08 -3.58
N PHE A 165 -41.26 -15.11 -3.06
CA PHE A 165 -40.57 -16.35 -2.70
C PHE A 165 -40.88 -16.82 -1.26
N GLY A 166 -41.73 -16.10 -0.51
CA GLY A 166 -42.06 -16.43 0.88
C GLY A 166 -40.88 -16.27 1.84
N ILE A 167 -39.91 -15.41 1.51
CA ILE A 167 -38.71 -15.17 2.32
C ILE A 167 -38.94 -13.94 3.20
N THR A 168 -38.71 -14.10 4.51
CA THR A 168 -38.72 -13.03 5.51
C THR A 168 -37.34 -12.87 6.14
N VAL A 169 -36.89 -11.64 6.35
CA VAL A 169 -35.58 -11.33 6.94
C VAL A 169 -35.78 -10.59 8.25
N ASP A 170 -35.30 -11.15 9.35
CA ASP A 170 -35.21 -10.42 10.61
C ASP A 170 -34.04 -9.43 10.55
N VAL A 171 -34.37 -8.13 10.63
CA VAL A 171 -33.42 -7.03 10.60
C VAL A 171 -33.17 -6.42 11.99
N ASN A 172 -34.00 -6.77 12.98
CA ASN A 172 -33.94 -6.18 14.31
C ASN A 172 -32.80 -6.80 15.14
N GLU A 173 -32.65 -8.12 15.03
CA GLU A 173 -31.69 -8.90 15.80
C GLU A 173 -30.75 -9.72 14.92
N MET A 174 -29.47 -9.79 15.32
CA MET A 174 -28.53 -10.74 14.73
C MET A 174 -28.68 -12.10 15.41
N VAL A 175 -28.38 -13.17 14.67
CA VAL A 175 -28.42 -14.54 15.20
C VAL A 175 -27.54 -14.67 16.44
N MET A 176 -28.15 -15.07 17.56
CA MET A 176 -27.47 -15.28 18.83
C MET A 176 -26.95 -16.71 18.93
N LEU A 177 -25.64 -16.86 19.13
CA LEU A 177 -24.97 -18.15 19.25
C LEU A 177 -24.38 -18.31 20.64
N ARG A 178 -24.53 -19.51 21.23
CA ARG A 178 -23.87 -19.85 22.50
C ARG A 178 -22.39 -20.12 22.25
N ALA A 179 -21.53 -19.31 22.84
CA ALA A 179 -20.07 -19.48 22.79
C ALA A 179 -19.51 -19.95 24.14
N ARG A 180 -18.32 -20.54 24.13
CA ARG A 180 -17.55 -20.88 25.34
C ARG A 180 -16.19 -20.21 25.29
N ILE A 181 -15.75 -19.68 26.42
CA ILE A 181 -14.39 -19.13 26.57
C ILE A 181 -13.52 -20.27 27.11
N LEU A 182 -12.55 -20.70 26.31
CA LEU A 182 -11.59 -21.70 26.74
C LEU A 182 -10.58 -21.08 27.72
N PRO A 183 -10.16 -21.79 28.78
CA PRO A 183 -9.10 -21.31 29.66
C PRO A 183 -7.81 -21.11 28.85
N PRO A 184 -7.05 -20.02 29.09
CA PRO A 184 -5.81 -19.80 28.39
C PRO A 184 -4.76 -20.87 28.79
N PRO A 185 -3.85 -21.24 27.88
CA PRO A 185 -2.74 -22.12 28.22
C PRO A 185 -1.76 -21.43 29.16
N GLU A 186 -1.04 -22.22 29.95
CA GLU A 186 0.12 -21.75 30.71
C GLU A 186 1.31 -21.53 29.79
N ILE A 187 1.95 -20.36 29.92
CA ILE A 187 3.16 -20.05 29.15
C ILE A 187 4.36 -20.09 30.10
N LYS A 188 5.24 -21.07 29.88
CA LYS A 188 6.41 -21.32 30.74
C LYS A 188 7.68 -20.67 30.20
N TYR A 189 8.37 -19.95 31.07
CA TYR A 189 9.68 -19.32 30.84
C TYR A 189 10.67 -19.68 31.93
N LYS A 190 11.94 -19.29 31.76
CA LYS A 190 12.96 -19.39 32.81
C LYS A 190 12.98 -18.12 33.63
N SER A 191 13.21 -18.26 34.93
CA SER A 191 13.30 -17.12 35.85
C SER A 191 14.30 -16.06 35.39
N ALA A 192 13.91 -14.79 35.58
CA ALA A 192 14.76 -13.63 35.31
C ALA A 192 16.08 -13.64 36.09
N HIS A 193 16.09 -14.25 37.28
CA HIS A 193 17.23 -14.31 38.19
C HIS A 193 18.35 -15.26 37.71
N GLY A 194 18.14 -15.97 36.60
CA GLY A 194 19.15 -16.85 36.00
C GLY A 194 19.25 -18.24 36.64
N ASP A 195 18.40 -18.53 37.62
CA ASP A 195 18.14 -19.89 38.09
C ASP A 195 17.35 -20.67 37.03
N GLN A 196 17.62 -21.98 36.91
CA GLN A 196 16.93 -22.86 35.94
C GLN A 196 15.46 -23.14 36.31
N ARG A 197 14.86 -22.32 37.20
CA ARG A 197 13.48 -22.47 37.65
C ARG A 197 12.51 -22.03 36.56
N GLU A 198 11.46 -22.82 36.39
CA GLU A 198 10.34 -22.48 35.52
C GLU A 198 9.43 -21.45 36.20
N VAL A 199 8.99 -20.46 35.44
CA VAL A 199 8.01 -19.44 35.84
C VAL A 199 6.89 -19.42 34.81
N VAL A 200 5.64 -19.31 35.29
CA VAL A 200 4.45 -19.22 34.42
C VAL A 200 4.05 -17.76 34.24
N GLU A 201 3.94 -17.32 33.00
CA GLU A 201 3.42 -15.99 32.65
C GLU A 201 1.89 -16.02 32.60
N ARG A 202 1.26 -14.99 33.14
CA ARG A 202 -0.20 -14.85 33.14
C ARG A 202 -0.69 -14.37 31.77
N VAL A 203 -1.47 -15.21 31.08
CA VAL A 203 -2.12 -14.85 29.82
C VAL A 203 -3.45 -14.15 30.08
N GLN A 204 -3.62 -12.97 29.49
CA GLN A 204 -4.86 -12.20 29.50
C GLN A 204 -5.28 -11.91 28.07
N ILE A 205 -6.43 -12.45 27.65
CA ILE A 205 -7.00 -12.23 26.31
C ILE A 205 -5.96 -12.54 25.21
N GLY A 206 -5.31 -13.70 25.32
CA GLY A 206 -4.28 -14.14 24.37
C GLY A 206 -2.98 -13.34 24.38
N LYS A 207 -2.77 -12.43 25.34
CA LYS A 207 -1.56 -11.60 25.47
C LYS A 207 -0.89 -11.87 26.82
N TRP A 208 0.43 -11.80 26.84
CA TRP A 208 1.24 -11.82 28.06
C TRP A 208 2.45 -10.90 27.87
N TRP A 209 3.01 -10.43 28.97
CA TRP A 209 4.26 -9.67 28.96
C TRP A 209 5.43 -10.63 29.08
N LEU A 210 6.52 -10.36 28.37
CA LEU A 210 7.76 -11.11 28.54
C LEU A 210 8.61 -10.45 29.62
N ASN A 211 8.50 -10.93 30.86
CA ASN A 211 9.32 -10.43 31.97
C ASN A 211 10.48 -11.37 32.32
N ASN A 212 10.38 -12.61 31.86
CA ASN A 212 11.28 -13.71 32.15
C ASN A 212 12.19 -14.07 30.96
N ARG A 213 13.14 -14.98 31.18
CA ARG A 213 14.11 -15.43 30.16
C ARG A 213 13.53 -16.52 29.28
N PHE A 214 13.97 -16.59 28.03
CA PHE A 214 13.59 -17.68 27.12
C PHE A 214 13.94 -19.05 27.71
N ASN A 215 13.06 -20.04 27.51
CA ASN A 215 13.29 -21.41 27.97
C ASN A 215 14.61 -21.98 27.40
N LYS A 216 14.86 -21.76 26.11
CA LYS A 216 16.12 -22.08 25.43
C LYS A 216 16.69 -20.82 24.81
N ALA A 217 17.53 -20.11 25.55
CA ALA A 217 18.29 -19.01 25.00
C ALA A 217 19.54 -19.53 24.27
N ARG A 218 19.82 -18.99 23.09
CA ARG A 218 21.02 -19.29 22.31
C ARG A 218 22.05 -18.18 22.50
N GLU A 219 23.31 -18.58 22.56
CA GLU A 219 24.43 -17.63 22.50
C GLU A 219 24.76 -17.31 21.04
N ILE A 220 24.96 -16.03 20.75
CA ILE A 220 25.32 -15.50 19.44
C ILE A 220 26.81 -15.19 19.46
N ARG A 221 27.59 -15.93 18.67
CA ARG A 221 29.06 -15.86 18.68
C ARG A 221 29.61 -14.85 17.68
N ALA A 222 28.91 -14.63 16.58
CA ALA A 222 29.31 -13.71 15.53
C ALA A 222 28.06 -13.07 14.93
N TRP A 223 28.05 -11.75 14.80
CA TRP A 223 26.92 -11.01 14.27
C TRP A 223 27.34 -9.69 13.63
N ALA A 224 26.44 -9.11 12.84
CA ALA A 224 26.71 -7.88 12.11
C ALA A 224 25.52 -6.92 12.11
N VAL A 225 25.81 -5.63 12.00
CA VAL A 225 24.84 -4.56 11.81
C VAL A 225 25.20 -3.81 10.52
N ILE A 226 24.27 -3.79 9.57
CA ILE A 226 24.49 -3.22 8.24
C ILE A 226 23.50 -2.07 8.02
N LEU A 227 24.03 -0.85 7.89
CA LEU A 227 23.26 0.32 7.51
C LEU A 227 23.11 0.36 6.00
N VAL A 228 21.89 0.17 5.50
CA VAL A 228 21.58 0.22 4.06
C VAL A 228 20.87 1.53 3.76
N SER A 229 21.44 2.31 2.86
CA SER A 229 20.95 3.65 2.55
C SER A 229 20.99 3.92 1.05
N GLN A 230 19.98 4.63 0.53
CA GLN A 230 19.98 5.07 -0.88
C GLN A 230 21.07 6.12 -1.15
N ARG A 231 21.38 6.95 -0.16
CA ARG A 231 22.44 7.96 -0.20
C ARG A 231 23.53 7.58 0.78
N GLU A 232 24.74 8.07 0.54
CA GLU A 232 25.84 7.89 1.49
C GLU A 232 25.41 8.40 2.87
N PRO A 233 25.45 7.55 3.91
CA PRO A 233 24.93 7.92 5.21
C PRO A 233 25.84 8.96 5.87
N ASP A 234 25.23 9.96 6.51
CA ASP A 234 26.00 10.97 7.22
C ASP A 234 26.60 10.41 8.53
N ASN A 235 27.56 11.15 9.10
CA ASN A 235 28.21 10.77 10.35
C ASN A 235 27.22 10.61 11.52
N ARG A 236 26.06 11.27 11.48
CA ARG A 236 25.04 11.13 12.52
C ARG A 236 24.33 9.80 12.40
N GLN A 237 23.94 9.38 11.20
CA GLN A 237 23.31 8.10 10.90
C GLN A 237 24.24 6.94 11.26
N ILE A 238 25.53 7.04 10.93
CA ILE A 238 26.53 6.03 11.31
C ILE A 238 26.66 5.93 12.83
N ARG A 239 26.72 7.06 13.55
CA ARG A 239 26.75 7.04 15.04
C ARG A 239 25.50 6.43 15.63
N LEU A 240 24.32 6.77 15.12
CA LEU A 240 23.05 6.19 15.59
C LEU A 240 22.99 4.68 15.37
N ALA A 241 23.48 4.18 14.22
CA ALA A 241 23.58 2.75 13.95
C ALA A 241 24.51 2.03 14.94
N ARG A 242 25.65 2.64 15.28
CA ARG A 242 26.59 2.13 16.29
C ARG A 242 25.99 2.13 17.70
N ASP A 243 25.35 3.24 18.08
CA ASP A 243 24.69 3.35 19.39
C ASP A 243 23.58 2.30 19.53
N PHE A 244 22.81 2.09 18.46
CA PHE A 244 21.83 1.01 18.39
C PHE A 244 22.47 -0.37 18.54
N ALA A 245 23.56 -0.64 17.80
CA ALA A 245 24.30 -1.90 17.88
C ALA A 245 24.81 -2.18 19.31
N SER A 246 25.35 -1.18 20.00
CA SER A 246 25.86 -1.35 21.37
C SER A 246 24.76 -1.65 22.41
N LYS A 247 23.52 -1.23 22.17
CA LYS A 247 22.39 -1.47 23.08
C LYS A 247 21.74 -2.84 22.92
N ILE A 248 21.88 -3.50 21.76
CA ILE A 248 21.25 -4.80 21.50
C ILE A 248 21.70 -5.88 22.50
N PRO A 249 23.01 -6.11 22.74
CA PRO A 249 23.45 -7.09 23.73
C PRO A 249 22.89 -6.82 25.13
N GLN A 250 22.84 -5.54 25.53
CA GLN A 250 22.32 -5.13 26.83
C GLN A 250 20.83 -5.47 26.96
N ALA A 251 20.02 -5.11 25.95
CA ALA A 251 18.58 -5.40 25.94
C ALA A 251 18.28 -6.91 25.91
N MET A 252 19.06 -7.66 25.12
CA MET A 252 18.84 -9.10 24.92
C MET A 252 19.32 -9.95 26.10
N SER A 253 20.31 -9.47 26.86
CA SER A 253 20.82 -10.16 28.06
C SER A 253 19.74 -10.41 29.12
N LYS A 254 18.77 -9.47 29.26
CA LYS A 254 17.61 -9.60 30.15
C LYS A 254 16.79 -10.87 29.85
N TYR A 255 16.74 -11.28 28.59
CA TYR A 255 15.99 -12.45 28.14
C TYR A 255 16.86 -13.72 28.05
N GLY A 256 18.11 -13.66 28.50
CA GLY A 256 19.06 -14.76 28.51
C GLY A 256 19.84 -14.96 27.21
N ILE A 257 19.63 -14.13 26.19
CA ILE A 257 20.39 -14.19 24.93
C ILE A 257 21.70 -13.44 25.14
N ARG A 258 22.82 -14.12 24.93
CA ARG A 258 24.15 -13.54 25.08
C ARG A 258 24.79 -13.33 23.71
N PHE A 259 25.42 -12.17 23.53
CA PHE A 259 26.25 -11.87 22.37
C PHE A 259 27.70 -11.89 22.82
N ASN A 260 28.48 -12.85 22.30
CA ASN A 260 29.86 -13.09 22.73
C ASN A 260 30.90 -12.38 21.85
N SER A 261 30.46 -11.52 20.92
CA SER A 261 31.34 -10.70 20.07
C SER A 261 30.81 -9.28 19.90
N SER A 262 31.72 -8.35 19.60
CA SER A 262 31.36 -7.07 19.03
C SER A 262 30.72 -7.25 17.64
N PRO A 263 29.76 -6.39 17.26
CA PRO A 263 29.17 -6.45 15.93
C PRO A 263 30.17 -6.06 14.85
N ILE A 264 30.10 -6.72 13.70
CA ILE A 264 30.67 -6.17 12.47
C ILE A 264 29.76 -5.05 11.98
N GLU A 265 30.23 -3.82 12.04
CA GLU A 265 29.50 -2.63 11.58
C GLU A 265 29.93 -2.25 10.16
N LYS A 266 28.97 -2.18 9.22
CA LYS A 266 29.21 -1.72 7.84
C LYS A 266 28.06 -0.84 7.35
N SER A 267 28.34 -0.06 6.31
CA SER A 267 27.34 0.69 5.54
C SER A 267 27.39 0.27 4.08
N ASP A 268 26.24 0.02 3.49
CA ASP A 268 26.12 -0.41 2.10
C ASP A 268 25.11 0.45 1.33
N ALA A 269 25.37 0.61 0.03
CA ALA A 269 24.40 1.20 -0.88
C ALA A 269 23.17 0.28 -1.00
N ALA A 270 21.99 0.90 -1.13
CA ALA A 270 20.71 0.22 -1.34
C ALA A 270 20.62 -0.39 -2.76
N VAL A 271 21.45 -1.38 -3.04
CA VAL A 271 21.55 -2.08 -4.33
C VAL A 271 21.55 -3.59 -4.05
N PRO A 272 20.65 -4.38 -4.68
CA PRO A 272 20.53 -5.82 -4.41
C PRO A 272 21.85 -6.60 -4.54
N GLN A 273 22.67 -6.28 -5.54
CA GLN A 273 23.96 -6.94 -5.75
C GLN A 273 24.93 -6.68 -4.59
N THR A 274 24.98 -5.45 -4.07
CA THR A 274 25.82 -5.08 -2.92
C THR A 274 25.39 -5.84 -1.67
N ILE A 275 24.08 -5.94 -1.43
CA ILE A 275 23.51 -6.69 -0.31
C ILE A 275 23.89 -8.17 -0.39
N LEU A 276 23.78 -8.78 -1.58
CA LEU A 276 24.17 -10.18 -1.79
C LEU A 276 25.67 -10.39 -1.54
N ALA A 277 26.53 -9.50 -2.05
CA ALA A 277 27.97 -9.57 -1.83
C ALA A 277 28.31 -9.48 -0.34
N ARG A 278 27.72 -8.52 0.39
CA ARG A 278 27.91 -8.38 1.84
C ARG A 278 27.41 -9.60 2.60
N MET A 279 26.25 -10.14 2.25
CA MET A 279 25.73 -11.34 2.89
C MET A 279 26.68 -12.53 2.73
N ASN A 280 27.28 -12.71 1.55
CA ASN A 280 28.26 -13.77 1.31
C ASN A 280 29.54 -13.54 2.13
N GLU A 281 30.06 -12.32 2.18
CA GLU A 281 31.21 -11.97 3.02
C GLU A 281 30.95 -12.29 4.50
N LEU A 282 29.81 -11.84 5.05
CA LEU A 282 29.45 -12.09 6.45
C LEU A 282 29.19 -13.58 6.73
N LYS A 283 28.72 -14.33 5.73
CA LYS A 283 28.60 -15.80 5.82
C LYS A 283 29.98 -16.44 5.99
N MET A 284 30.98 -15.98 5.24
CA MET A 284 32.37 -16.45 5.36
C MET A 284 32.99 -16.13 6.72
N HIS A 285 32.61 -14.98 7.32
CA HIS A 285 33.00 -14.62 8.69
C HIS A 285 32.25 -15.40 9.78
N GLY A 286 31.39 -16.35 9.41
CA GLY A 286 30.64 -17.17 10.37
C GLY A 286 29.51 -16.43 11.08
N CYS A 287 29.09 -15.25 10.62
CA CYS A 287 28.02 -14.47 11.26
C CYS A 287 26.72 -15.28 11.35
N GLU A 288 26.20 -15.46 12.56
CA GLU A 288 24.97 -16.20 12.83
C GLU A 288 23.74 -15.32 12.64
N VAL A 289 23.88 -14.02 12.92
CA VAL A 289 22.80 -13.03 12.83
C VAL A 289 23.31 -11.79 12.09
N ILE A 290 22.51 -11.28 11.17
CA ILE A 290 22.77 -10.02 10.47
C ILE A 290 21.53 -9.14 10.63
N ILE A 291 21.73 -7.93 11.16
CA ILE A 291 20.68 -6.94 11.38
C ILE A 291 20.85 -5.84 10.34
N TYR A 292 19.81 -5.61 9.55
CA TYR A 292 19.79 -4.55 8.54
C TYR A 292 19.02 -3.35 9.07
N ILE A 293 19.65 -2.18 9.06
CA ILE A 293 19.03 -0.89 9.34
C ILE A 293 18.73 -0.24 7.99
N LEU A 294 17.44 -0.05 7.69
CA LEU A 294 16.97 0.42 6.40
C LEU A 294 16.69 1.94 6.45
N ASN A 295 17.44 2.72 5.68
CA ASN A 295 17.31 4.17 5.64
C ASN A 295 16.81 4.65 4.26
N GLN A 296 15.56 5.12 4.21
CA GLN A 296 14.93 5.65 2.99
C GLN A 296 15.03 4.69 1.78
N VAL A 297 14.90 3.39 2.00
CA VAL A 297 14.95 2.38 0.94
C VAL A 297 13.55 1.94 0.53
N GLY A 298 13.40 1.50 -0.73
CA GLY A 298 12.15 0.95 -1.23
C GLY A 298 11.92 -0.49 -0.76
N ASP A 299 10.68 -0.97 -0.97
CA ASP A 299 10.27 -2.34 -0.65
C ASP A 299 11.10 -3.39 -1.42
N ASP A 300 11.63 -3.03 -2.59
CA ASP A 300 12.50 -3.86 -3.42
C ASP A 300 13.75 -4.33 -2.67
N ILE A 301 14.34 -3.46 -1.85
CA ILE A 301 15.52 -3.77 -1.03
C ILE A 301 15.17 -4.68 0.14
N TYR A 302 14.05 -4.43 0.81
CA TYR A 302 13.54 -5.32 1.84
C TYR A 302 13.29 -6.72 1.29
N HIS A 303 12.64 -6.81 0.12
CA HIS A 303 12.38 -8.06 -0.58
C HIS A 303 13.67 -8.76 -0.99
N ALA A 304 14.69 -8.01 -1.46
CA ALA A 304 15.99 -8.57 -1.79
C ALA A 304 16.68 -9.18 -0.57
N ILE A 305 16.69 -8.49 0.58
CA ILE A 305 17.24 -9.01 1.85
C ILE A 305 16.54 -10.29 2.26
N LYS A 306 15.20 -10.32 2.23
CA LYS A 306 14.43 -11.52 2.59
C LYS A 306 14.64 -12.65 1.59
N PHE A 307 14.68 -12.36 0.30
CA PHE A 307 14.90 -13.34 -0.75
C PHE A 307 16.28 -13.98 -0.63
N PHE A 308 17.35 -13.19 -0.57
CA PHE A 308 18.72 -13.72 -0.44
C PHE A 308 18.93 -14.43 0.89
N GLY A 309 18.39 -13.87 1.97
CA GLY A 309 18.50 -14.47 3.30
C GLY A 309 17.81 -15.83 3.41
N ASN A 310 16.54 -15.90 3.01
CA ASN A 310 15.73 -17.11 3.17
C ASN A 310 16.06 -18.18 2.11
N VAL A 311 16.25 -17.78 0.84
CA VAL A 311 16.35 -18.73 -0.28
C VAL A 311 17.79 -19.18 -0.52
N LYS A 312 18.78 -18.28 -0.41
CA LYS A 312 20.17 -18.61 -0.77
C LYS A 312 21.05 -18.98 0.42
N ILE A 313 20.74 -18.50 1.63
CA ILE A 313 21.68 -18.58 2.76
C ILE A 313 21.13 -19.40 3.94
N GLY A 314 19.81 -19.60 4.03
CA GLY A 314 19.20 -20.49 5.03
C GLY A 314 19.37 -20.03 6.48
N LYS A 315 19.56 -18.71 6.71
CA LYS A 315 19.69 -18.11 8.05
C LYS A 315 18.47 -17.25 8.39
N THR A 316 18.24 -17.01 9.68
CA THR A 316 17.12 -16.20 10.19
C THR A 316 17.51 -14.72 10.21
N TYR A 317 16.75 -13.88 9.51
CA TYR A 317 17.02 -12.44 9.39
C TYR A 317 15.89 -11.59 9.97
N PHE A 318 16.24 -10.71 10.91
CA PHE A 318 15.36 -9.70 11.45
C PHE A 318 15.68 -8.36 10.78
N SER A 319 14.72 -7.80 10.06
CA SER A 319 14.74 -6.42 9.59
C SER A 319 13.85 -5.61 10.53
N TYR A 320 14.37 -4.47 11.00
CA TYR A 320 13.63 -3.52 11.82
C TYR A 320 13.51 -2.20 11.08
#